data_AF-A0A7Z1HPR0-F1
#
_entry.id   AF-A0A7Z1HPR0-F1
#
_cell.length_a   1.000
_cell.length_b   1.000
_cell.length_c   1.000
_cell.angle_alpha   90.00
_cell.angle_beta   90.00
_cell.angle_gamma   90.00
#
_symmetry.space_group_name_H-M   'P 1'
#
loop_
_entity.id
_entity.type
_entity.pdbx_description
1 polymer ?
#
loop_
_entity_poly.entity_id
_entity_poly.type
_entity_poly.pdbx_seq_one_letter_code
_entity_poly.pdbx_strand_id
1 'polypeptide(L)'
;KRHLAFFNTTPHIVTLILGITVAMEEKNSQQKEMDASSIDNVKASLMGPLAGIGDSFFWGTLRLIATGIGTSLALKGNILGPILFLLVFNVPHILARWFFTRWGYVLGTGVLQRIQQSGMMESLTYGASIIGLMVVGAMTASMIDITIPITFGTGEAKTHVQDIINDIMPCLLPLISFAIVYWLLGKKVKPLTIIGGIALVGIFGSWIGLF
;
A
#
# COMPACT_ATOMS: atom_id res chain seq x y z
N LYS A 1 26.20 8.91 -18.94
CA LYS A 1 25.48 9.67 -17.88
C LYS A 1 23.96 9.35 -17.82
N ARG A 2 23.45 8.22 -18.32
CA ARG A 2 21.99 7.87 -18.44
C ARG A 2 21.35 7.18 -17.22
N HIS A 3 22.09 7.00 -16.13
CA HIS A 3 21.60 6.38 -14.88
C HIS A 3 21.97 7.21 -13.64
N LEU A 4 22.24 8.51 -13.83
CA LEU A 4 22.59 9.42 -12.74
C LEU A 4 21.37 10.18 -12.19
N ALA A 5 20.19 9.99 -12.79
CA ALA A 5 18.94 10.56 -12.31
C ALA A 5 18.49 9.84 -11.04
N PHE A 6 17.90 10.60 -10.12
CA PHE A 6 17.38 10.07 -8.87
C PHE A 6 16.31 9.02 -9.15
N PHE A 7 16.49 7.83 -8.60
CA PHE A 7 15.58 6.71 -8.79
C PHE A 7 15.25 6.11 -7.43
N ASN A 8 14.08 6.46 -6.92
CA ASN A 8 13.60 6.02 -5.62
C ASN A 8 12.26 5.32 -5.80
N THR A 9 12.28 3.99 -5.71
CA THR A 9 11.09 3.15 -5.78
C THR A 9 11.29 1.93 -4.89
N THR A 10 10.18 1.26 -4.57
CA THR A 10 10.25 0.09 -3.71
C THR A 10 11.04 -1.04 -4.36
N PRO A 11 11.94 -1.71 -3.61
CA PRO A 11 12.77 -2.81 -4.14
C PRO A 11 11.95 -3.97 -4.74
N HIS A 12 10.69 -4.08 -4.34
CA HIS A 12 9.78 -5.15 -4.75
C HIS A 12 9.18 -4.90 -6.14
N ILE A 13 8.98 -3.64 -6.53
CA ILE A 13 8.34 -3.24 -7.81
C ILE A 13 9.36 -2.66 -8.80
N VAL A 14 10.57 -2.35 -8.34
CA VAL A 14 11.66 -1.79 -9.14
C VAL A 14 11.94 -2.56 -10.43
N THR A 15 11.73 -3.88 -10.43
CA THR A 15 12.00 -4.74 -11.59
C THR A 15 11.06 -4.48 -12.76
N LEU A 16 9.88 -3.93 -12.52
CA LEU A 16 8.97 -3.48 -13.58
C LEU A 16 9.61 -2.34 -14.38
N ILE A 17 10.09 -1.30 -13.68
CA ILE A 17 10.69 -0.11 -14.31
C ILE A 17 12.01 -0.49 -14.99
N LEU A 18 12.80 -1.38 -14.38
CA LEU A 18 14.01 -1.92 -14.98
C LEU A 18 13.70 -2.71 -16.25
N GLY A 19 12.70 -3.60 -16.24
CA GLY A 19 12.28 -4.35 -17.43
C GLY A 19 11.84 -3.45 -18.58
N ILE A 20 11.08 -2.39 -18.28
CA ILE A 20 10.66 -1.38 -19.27
C ILE A 20 11.88 -0.63 -19.81
N THR A 21 12.81 -0.24 -18.94
CA THR A 21 14.04 0.45 -19.34
C THR A 21 14.88 -0.43 -20.27
N VAL A 22 15.06 -1.71 -19.94
CA VAL A 22 15.83 -2.65 -20.76
C VAL A 22 15.21 -2.81 -22.15
N ALA A 23 13.89 -2.98 -22.24
CA ALA A 23 13.19 -3.06 -23.53
C ALA A 23 13.30 -1.77 -24.36
N MET A 24 13.28 -0.60 -23.71
CA MET A 24 13.50 0.68 -24.40
C MET A 24 14.94 0.84 -24.89
N GLU A 25 15.93 0.43 -24.10
CA GLU A 25 17.34 0.47 -24.50
C GLU A 25 17.62 -0.48 -25.67
N GLU A 26 17.00 -1.66 -25.68
CA GLU A 26 17.09 -2.60 -26.80
C GLU A 26 16.49 -2.01 -28.09
N LYS A 27 15.30 -1.40 -28.02
CA LYS A 27 14.70 -0.72 -29.17
C LYS A 27 15.51 0.47 -29.65
N ASN A 28 16.06 1.27 -28.74
CA ASN A 28 16.92 2.41 -29.08
C ASN A 28 18.25 1.95 -29.74
N SER A 29 18.73 0.76 -29.39
CA SER A 29 19.89 0.16 -30.05
C SER A 29 19.58 -0.32 -31.47
N GLN A 30 18.33 -0.73 -31.76
CA GLN A 30 17.90 -1.22 -33.07
C GLN A 30 17.39 -0.09 -33.99
N GLN A 31 16.75 0.93 -33.43
CA GLN A 31 16.25 2.13 -34.11
C GLN A 31 16.86 3.38 -33.44
N LYS A 32 17.85 3.98 -34.10
CA LYS A 32 18.60 5.17 -33.61
C LYS A 32 17.78 6.46 -33.47
N GLU A 33 16.46 6.40 -33.65
CA GLU A 33 15.56 7.58 -33.62
C GLU A 33 14.92 7.83 -32.25
N MET A 34 15.14 6.98 -31.24
CA MET A 34 14.60 7.22 -29.91
C MET A 34 15.45 8.23 -29.13
N ASP A 35 14.85 9.35 -28.74
CA ASP A 35 15.52 10.32 -27.88
C ASP A 35 15.79 9.71 -26.49
N ALA A 36 17.07 9.70 -26.10
CA ALA A 36 17.54 9.14 -24.83
C ALA A 36 16.88 9.80 -23.61
N SER A 37 16.39 11.04 -23.76
CA SER A 37 15.65 11.77 -22.72
C SER A 37 14.30 11.13 -22.38
N SER A 38 13.65 10.47 -23.34
CA SER A 38 12.35 9.83 -23.17
C SER A 38 12.43 8.66 -22.18
N ILE A 39 13.57 7.96 -22.17
CA ILE A 39 13.82 6.84 -21.25
C ILE A 39 13.89 7.31 -19.80
N ASP A 40 14.55 8.44 -19.56
CA ASP A 40 14.67 9.01 -18.21
C ASP A 40 13.34 9.62 -17.75
N ASN A 41 12.55 10.21 -18.66
CA ASN A 41 11.20 10.68 -18.37
C ASN A 41 10.23 9.54 -17.99
N VAL A 42 10.32 8.38 -18.66
CA VAL A 42 9.53 7.20 -18.29
C VAL A 42 9.92 6.66 -16.91
N LYS A 43 11.22 6.62 -16.58
CA LYS A 43 11.66 6.26 -15.22
C LYS A 43 11.14 7.24 -14.16
N ALA A 44 11.27 8.54 -14.42
CA ALA A 44 10.88 9.59 -13.48
C ALA A 44 9.36 9.67 -13.26
N SER A 45 8.56 9.40 -14.29
CA SER A 45 7.10 9.39 -14.19
C SER A 45 6.57 8.12 -13.49
N LEU A 46 7.21 6.97 -13.71
CA LEU A 46 6.81 5.71 -13.10
C LEU A 46 7.32 5.53 -11.67
N MET A 47 8.44 6.17 -11.28
CA MET A 47 9.02 5.98 -9.94
C MET A 47 8.04 6.39 -8.83
N GLY A 48 7.31 7.51 -8.98
CA GLY A 48 6.44 8.05 -7.94
C GLY A 48 5.21 7.18 -7.64
N PRO A 49 4.34 6.93 -8.63
CA PRO A 49 3.14 6.09 -8.45
C PRO A 49 3.47 4.67 -7.99
N LEU A 50 4.50 4.03 -8.59
CA LEU A 50 4.89 2.66 -8.23
C LEU A 50 5.57 2.60 -6.86
N ALA A 51 6.33 3.63 -6.46
CA ALA A 51 6.86 3.74 -5.11
C ALA A 51 5.71 3.76 -4.09
N GLY A 52 4.73 4.66 -4.28
CA GLY A 52 3.59 4.78 -3.37
C GLY A 52 2.79 3.48 -3.23
N ILE A 53 2.44 2.84 -4.35
CA ILE A 53 1.70 1.56 -4.35
C ILE A 53 2.53 0.47 -3.67
N GLY A 54 3.81 0.35 -4.00
CA GLY A 54 4.67 -0.68 -3.42
C GLY A 54 4.93 -0.47 -1.94
N ASP A 55 5.07 0.79 -1.49
CA ASP A 55 5.27 1.10 -0.07
C ASP A 55 4.03 0.73 0.73
N SER A 56 2.85 1.14 0.28
CA SER A 56 1.58 0.78 0.94
C SER A 56 1.32 -0.72 0.95
N PHE A 57 1.61 -1.42 -0.15
CA PHE A 57 1.35 -2.86 -0.25
C PHE A 57 2.38 -3.70 0.52
N PHE A 58 3.67 -3.61 0.20
CA PHE A 58 4.69 -4.50 0.77
C PHE A 58 5.03 -4.13 2.22
N TRP A 59 5.27 -2.85 2.49
CA TRP A 59 5.62 -2.40 3.83
C TRP A 59 4.39 -2.18 4.71
N GLY A 60 3.30 -1.65 4.14
CA GLY A 60 2.08 -1.35 4.89
C GLY A 60 1.16 -2.55 5.10
N THR A 61 0.95 -3.40 4.09
CA THR A 61 -0.04 -4.50 4.16
C THR A 61 0.61 -5.85 4.42
N LEU A 62 1.47 -6.29 3.49
CA LEU A 62 2.04 -7.63 3.49
C LEU A 62 2.89 -7.87 4.74
N ARG A 63 3.76 -6.91 5.08
CA ARG A 63 4.58 -7.01 6.29
C ARG A 63 3.73 -7.00 7.56
N LEU A 64 2.66 -6.22 7.62
CA LEU A 64 1.79 -6.14 8.80
C LEU A 64 1.04 -7.45 9.02
N ILE A 65 0.46 -8.01 7.95
CA ILE A 65 -0.19 -9.32 7.96
C ILE A 65 0.80 -10.42 8.34
N ALA A 66 1.98 -10.45 7.69
CA ALA A 66 3.01 -11.44 7.99
C ALA A 66 3.43 -11.36 9.47
N THR A 67 3.62 -10.15 9.99
CA THR A 67 3.99 -9.91 11.40
C THR A 67 2.86 -10.34 12.34
N GLY A 68 1.60 -10.04 12.01
CA GLY A 68 0.43 -10.45 12.79
C GLY A 68 0.31 -11.97 12.89
N ILE A 69 0.37 -12.66 11.75
CA ILE A 69 0.33 -14.14 11.70
C ILE A 69 1.54 -14.73 12.44
N GLY A 70 2.75 -14.25 12.16
CA GLY A 70 3.98 -14.72 12.79
C GLY A 70 3.97 -14.55 14.31
N THR A 71 3.52 -13.38 14.79
CA THR A 71 3.44 -13.07 16.23
C THR A 71 2.36 -13.91 16.92
N SER A 72 1.19 -14.08 16.29
CA SER A 72 0.10 -14.88 16.85
C SER A 72 0.49 -16.35 17.09
N LEU A 73 1.35 -16.90 16.24
CA LEU A 73 1.88 -18.26 16.35
C LEU A 73 3.08 -18.34 17.29
N ALA A 74 3.94 -17.32 17.31
CA ALA A 74 5.08 -17.24 18.21
C ALA A 74 4.65 -17.11 19.68
N LEU A 75 3.57 -16.36 19.96
CA LEU A 75 2.99 -16.25 21.31
C LEU A 75 2.48 -17.58 21.86
N LYS A 76 2.13 -18.54 20.99
CA LYS A 76 1.73 -19.90 21.36
C LYS A 76 2.94 -20.83 21.57
N GLY A 77 4.17 -20.31 21.54
CA GLY A 77 5.40 -21.08 21.71
C GLY A 77 5.82 -21.91 20.48
N ASN A 78 5.19 -21.70 19.32
CA ASN A 78 5.47 -22.49 18.12
C ASN A 78 6.54 -21.83 17.25
N ILE A 79 7.62 -22.57 16.97
CA ILE A 79 8.76 -22.15 16.13
C ILE A 79 8.36 -21.93 14.66
N LEU A 80 7.18 -22.41 14.26
CA LEU A 80 6.61 -22.13 12.94
C LEU A 80 6.26 -20.65 12.75
N GLY A 81 6.08 -19.85 13.80
CA GLY A 81 5.75 -18.42 13.70
C GLY A 81 6.80 -17.61 12.90
N PRO A 82 8.09 -17.60 13.32
CA PRO A 82 9.17 -16.95 12.59
C PRO A 82 9.37 -17.48 11.16
N ILE A 83 9.19 -18.79 10.95
CA ILE A 83 9.35 -19.43 9.65
C ILE A 83 8.23 -19.01 8.69
N LEU A 84 6.99 -18.95 9.18
CA LEU A 84 5.84 -18.46 8.42
C LEU A 84 5.97 -16.98 8.09
N PHE A 85 6.45 -16.16 9.03
CA PHE A 85 6.76 -14.76 8.73
C PHE A 85 7.72 -14.63 7.54
N LEU A 86 8.81 -15.41 7.56
CA LEU A 86 9.82 -15.40 6.52
C LEU A 86 9.23 -15.86 5.17
N LEU A 87 8.45 -16.94 5.16
CA LEU A 87 7.80 -17.45 3.94
C LEU A 87 6.77 -16.47 3.38
N VAL A 88 5.85 -15.97 4.21
CA VAL A 88 4.77 -15.07 3.78
C VAL A 88 5.31 -13.75 3.29
N PHE A 89 6.43 -13.26 3.84
CA PHE A 89 7.05 -12.04 3.35
C PHE A 89 7.90 -12.27 2.09
N ASN A 90 8.69 -13.35 2.06
CA ASN A 90 9.71 -13.55 1.02
C ASN A 90 9.16 -14.20 -0.25
N VAL A 91 8.19 -15.11 -0.16
CA VAL A 91 7.61 -15.78 -1.34
C VAL A 91 6.90 -14.78 -2.26
N PRO A 92 5.98 -13.92 -1.78
CA PRO A 92 5.33 -12.93 -2.64
C PRO A 92 6.31 -11.89 -3.17
N HIS A 93 7.35 -11.54 -2.40
CA HIS A 93 8.41 -10.65 -2.84
C HIS A 93 9.17 -11.23 -4.06
N ILE A 94 9.60 -12.49 -3.99
CA ILE A 94 10.31 -13.15 -5.09
C ILE A 94 9.39 -13.33 -6.30
N LEU A 95 8.13 -13.73 -6.07
CA LEU A 95 7.15 -13.91 -7.14
C LEU A 95 6.89 -12.59 -7.86
N ALA A 96 6.60 -11.52 -7.10
CA ALA A 96 6.39 -10.18 -7.63
C ALA A 96 7.59 -9.75 -8.47
N ARG A 97 8.81 -9.95 -7.96
CA ARG A 97 10.03 -9.59 -8.68
C ARG A 97 10.13 -10.31 -10.03
N TRP A 98 9.84 -11.60 -10.07
CA TRP A 98 9.88 -12.40 -11.30
C TRP A 98 8.80 -11.99 -12.31
N PHE A 99 7.54 -11.90 -11.87
CA PHE A 99 6.42 -11.49 -12.71
C PHE A 99 6.60 -10.06 -13.25
N PHE A 100 6.96 -9.11 -12.38
CA PHE A 100 7.16 -7.72 -12.79
C PHE A 100 8.34 -7.54 -13.74
N THR A 101 9.40 -8.37 -13.66
CA THR A 101 10.48 -8.32 -14.65
C THR A 101 9.96 -8.72 -16.03
N ARG A 102 9.24 -9.83 -16.12
CA ARG A 102 8.72 -10.36 -17.39
C ARG A 102 7.65 -9.46 -17.99
N TRP A 103 6.72 -8.98 -17.16
CA TRP A 103 5.72 -7.99 -17.56
C TRP A 103 6.36 -6.67 -17.93
N GLY A 104 7.34 -6.18 -17.19
CA GLY A 104 8.04 -4.93 -17.50
C GLY A 104 8.70 -4.97 -18.87
N TYR A 105 9.34 -6.08 -19.23
CA TYR A 105 9.94 -6.26 -20.55
C TYR A 105 8.90 -6.33 -21.68
N VAL A 106 7.82 -7.11 -21.51
CA VAL A 106 6.72 -7.18 -22.50
C VAL A 106 6.00 -5.84 -22.64
N LEU A 107 5.75 -5.14 -21.54
CA LEU A 107 5.16 -3.80 -21.55
C LEU A 107 6.11 -2.81 -22.23
N GLY A 108 7.40 -2.81 -21.94
CA GLY A 108 8.36 -1.92 -22.59
C GLY A 108 8.44 -2.10 -24.11
N THR A 109 8.28 -3.34 -24.60
CA THR A 109 8.29 -3.62 -26.04
C THR A 109 6.97 -3.30 -26.75
N GLY A 110 5.80 -3.36 -26.10
CA GLY A 110 4.50 -3.10 -26.75
C GLY A 110 3.82 -1.77 -26.41
N VAL A 111 4.11 -1.23 -25.23
CA VAL A 111 3.39 -0.10 -24.64
C VAL A 111 4.02 1.23 -25.02
N LEU A 112 5.33 1.32 -25.24
CA LEU A 112 5.96 2.59 -25.63
C LEU A 112 5.50 3.11 -27.00
N GLN A 113 5.32 2.24 -27.98
CA GLN A 113 4.77 2.61 -29.29
C GLN A 113 3.32 3.12 -29.19
N ARG A 114 2.55 2.63 -28.21
CA ARG A 114 1.17 3.09 -27.95
C ARG A 114 1.13 4.35 -27.08
N ILE A 115 1.99 4.46 -26.07
CA ILE A 115 2.06 5.61 -25.15
C ILE A 115 2.50 6.88 -25.87
N GLN A 116 3.50 6.81 -26.77
CA GLN A 116 3.94 7.99 -27.53
C GLN A 116 2.90 8.49 -28.52
N GLN A 117 2.02 7.60 -29.04
CA GLN A 117 1.08 7.97 -30.11
C GLN A 117 -0.28 8.47 -29.61
N SER A 118 -0.68 8.21 -28.36
CA SER A 118 -2.08 8.46 -27.94
C SER A 118 -2.29 9.27 -26.66
N GLY A 119 -1.25 9.84 -26.04
CA GLY A 119 -1.43 10.58 -24.77
C GLY A 119 -1.85 9.68 -23.59
N MET A 120 -1.73 8.36 -23.74
CA MET A 120 -2.18 7.34 -22.78
C MET A 120 -1.41 7.35 -21.45
N MET A 121 -0.33 8.13 -21.33
CA MET A 121 0.44 8.25 -20.10
C MET A 121 -0.39 8.85 -18.96
N GLU A 122 -1.26 9.80 -19.29
CA GLU A 122 -2.19 10.40 -18.33
C GLU A 122 -3.24 9.38 -17.89
N SER A 123 -3.81 8.60 -18.82
CA SER A 123 -4.76 7.53 -18.50
C SER A 123 -4.12 6.40 -17.67
N LEU A 124 -2.86 6.06 -17.91
CA LEU A 124 -2.14 5.04 -17.16
C LEU A 124 -1.85 5.51 -15.73
N THR A 125 -1.40 6.75 -15.57
CA THR A 125 -1.16 7.37 -14.25
C THR A 125 -2.48 7.50 -13.49
N TYR A 126 -3.54 7.96 -14.15
CA TYR A 126 -4.88 8.09 -13.58
C TYR A 126 -5.44 6.73 -13.15
N GLY A 127 -5.31 5.68 -13.98
CA GLY A 127 -5.69 4.32 -13.64
C GLY A 127 -4.92 3.77 -12.44
N ALA A 128 -3.60 4.01 -12.39
CA ALA A 128 -2.78 3.62 -11.24
C ALA A 128 -3.19 4.37 -9.96
N SER A 129 -3.53 5.66 -10.05
CA SER A 129 -4.04 6.44 -8.92
C SER A 129 -5.39 5.93 -8.42
N ILE A 130 -6.32 5.58 -9.31
CA ILE A 130 -7.62 4.99 -8.95
C ILE A 130 -7.42 3.68 -8.18
N ILE A 131 -6.58 2.79 -8.69
CA ILE A 131 -6.27 1.52 -8.03
C ILE A 131 -5.62 1.77 -6.67
N GLY A 132 -4.67 2.69 -6.59
CA GLY A 132 -4.03 3.08 -5.33
C GLY A 132 -5.02 3.59 -4.28
N LEU A 133 -5.93 4.48 -4.67
CA LEU A 133 -6.96 5.03 -3.78
C LEU A 133 -7.95 3.94 -3.32
N MET A 134 -8.36 3.03 -4.21
CA MET A 134 -9.21 1.89 -3.81
C MET A 134 -8.53 0.99 -2.78
N VAL A 135 -7.24 0.70 -2.95
CA VAL A 135 -6.48 -0.13 -2.00
C VAL A 135 -6.40 0.55 -0.63
N VAL A 136 -6.11 1.86 -0.59
CA VAL A 136 -6.07 2.62 0.68
C VAL A 136 -7.42 2.58 1.40
N GLY A 137 -8.53 2.72 0.66
CA GLY A 137 -9.87 2.61 1.22
C GLY A 137 -10.16 1.22 1.79
N ALA A 138 -9.87 0.16 1.03
CA ALA A 138 -10.07 -1.22 1.47
C ALA A 138 -9.21 -1.59 2.69
N MET A 139 -7.97 -1.11 2.74
CA MET A 139 -7.08 -1.31 3.89
C MET A 139 -7.61 -0.61 5.14
N THR A 140 -8.13 0.61 4.99
CA THR A 140 -8.68 1.38 6.11
C THR A 140 -9.87 0.64 6.75
N ALA A 141 -10.74 0.04 5.94
CA ALA A 141 -11.90 -0.69 6.42
C ALA A 141 -11.55 -2.06 7.04
N SER A 142 -10.46 -2.71 6.60
CA SER A 142 -10.13 -4.09 7.01
C SER A 142 -9.05 -4.20 8.08
N MET A 143 -8.20 -3.19 8.26
CA MET A 143 -7.04 -3.25 9.18
C MET A 143 -7.25 -2.47 10.49
N ILE A 144 -8.32 -1.69 10.59
CA ILE A 144 -8.64 -0.90 11.78
C ILE A 144 -9.84 -1.56 12.47
N ASP A 145 -9.56 -2.34 13.51
CA ASP A 145 -10.59 -2.90 14.38
C ASP A 145 -10.80 -1.97 15.58
N ILE A 146 -11.97 -1.34 15.64
CA ILE A 146 -12.40 -0.52 16.78
C ILE A 146 -13.72 -1.11 17.29
N THR A 147 -13.73 -1.57 18.53
CA THR A 147 -14.91 -2.12 19.19
C THR A 147 -15.33 -1.21 20.33
N ILE A 148 -16.60 -0.80 20.37
CA ILE A 148 -17.17 0.01 21.45
C ILE A 148 -18.09 -0.91 22.27
N PRO A 149 -17.71 -1.32 23.48
CA PRO A 149 -18.48 -2.28 24.28
C PRO A 149 -19.71 -1.68 24.98
N ILE A 150 -20.10 -0.43 24.67
CA ILE A 150 -21.25 0.23 25.30
C ILE A 150 -22.55 -0.46 24.83
N THR A 151 -23.23 -1.11 25.77
CA THR A 151 -24.57 -1.69 25.58
C THR A 151 -25.63 -0.77 26.16
N PHE A 152 -26.69 -0.48 25.39
CA PHE A 152 -27.91 0.11 25.95
C PHE A 152 -28.97 -0.99 26.09
N GLY A 153 -29.61 -1.07 27.27
CA GLY A 153 -30.67 -2.05 27.56
C GLY A 153 -30.52 -2.73 28.93
N THR A 154 -31.63 -3.27 29.46
CA THR A 154 -31.67 -4.12 30.66
C THR A 154 -32.31 -5.46 30.29
N GLY A 155 -31.64 -6.59 30.60
CA GLY A 155 -32.10 -7.95 30.27
C GLY A 155 -31.44 -8.58 29.02
N GLU A 156 -32.13 -9.54 28.37
CA GLU A 156 -31.66 -10.30 27.18
C GLU A 156 -31.63 -9.49 25.87
N ALA A 157 -32.19 -8.28 25.86
CA ALA A 157 -32.13 -7.33 24.74
C ALA A 157 -31.02 -6.30 24.94
N LYS A 158 -29.76 -6.75 25.00
CA LYS A 158 -28.59 -5.86 24.97
C LYS A 158 -28.33 -5.48 23.53
N THR A 159 -28.67 -4.26 23.12
CA THR A 159 -28.25 -3.73 21.83
C THR A 159 -26.91 -3.03 22.03
N HIS A 160 -25.90 -3.46 21.29
CA HIS A 160 -24.62 -2.76 21.26
C HIS A 160 -24.80 -1.46 20.48
N VAL A 161 -24.27 -0.35 21.00
CA VAL A 161 -24.23 0.94 20.28
C VAL A 161 -23.56 0.77 18.91
N GLN A 162 -22.57 -0.12 18.85
CA GLN A 162 -21.85 -0.45 17.65
C GLN A 162 -22.74 -1.09 16.57
N ASP A 163 -23.76 -1.86 16.93
CA ASP A 163 -24.66 -2.49 15.94
C ASP A 163 -25.56 -1.44 15.28
N ILE A 164 -26.04 -0.46 16.04
CA ILE A 164 -26.83 0.67 15.52
C ILE A 164 -26.00 1.52 14.54
N ILE A 165 -24.73 1.75 14.87
CA ILE A 165 -23.81 2.50 14.00
C ILE A 165 -23.48 1.69 12.74
N ASN A 166 -23.23 0.39 12.88
CA ASN A 166 -22.93 -0.51 11.77
C ASN A 166 -24.11 -0.70 10.82
N ASP A 167 -25.36 -0.64 11.32
CA ASP A 167 -26.58 -0.69 10.50
C ASP A 167 -26.73 0.55 9.59
N ILE A 168 -26.27 1.73 10.05
CA ILE A 168 -26.26 2.95 9.23
C ILE A 168 -25.14 2.88 8.19
N MET A 169 -23.92 2.55 8.63
CA MET A 169 -22.77 2.35 7.74
C MET A 169 -21.71 1.44 8.39
N PRO A 170 -21.41 0.27 7.81
CA PRO A 170 -20.34 -0.58 8.33
C PRO A 170 -19.00 0.14 8.21
N CYS A 171 -18.15 0.00 9.23
CA CYS A 171 -16.81 0.62 9.29
C CYS A 171 -16.78 2.16 9.36
N LEU A 172 -17.84 2.81 9.86
CA LEU A 172 -17.85 4.26 10.10
C LEU A 172 -16.76 4.70 11.09
N LEU A 173 -16.57 3.95 12.18
CA LEU A 173 -15.57 4.24 13.22
C LEU A 173 -14.12 4.19 12.68
N PRO A 174 -13.70 3.13 11.97
CA PRO A 174 -12.43 3.10 11.22
C PRO A 174 -12.20 4.30 10.31
N LEU A 175 -13.23 4.69 9.55
CA LEU A 175 -13.14 5.80 8.60
C LEU A 175 -12.94 7.14 9.31
N ILE A 176 -13.65 7.39 10.41
CA ILE A 176 -13.49 8.62 11.20
C ILE A 176 -12.08 8.68 11.80
N SER A 177 -11.59 7.58 12.39
CA SER A 177 -10.24 7.53 12.95
C SER A 177 -9.17 7.75 11.87
N PHE A 178 -9.33 7.16 10.69
CA PHE A 178 -8.46 7.42 9.55
C PHE A 178 -8.49 8.90 9.13
N ALA A 179 -9.67 9.51 9.03
CA ALA A 179 -9.82 10.92 8.66
C ALA A 179 -9.14 11.87 9.66
N ILE A 180 -9.26 11.58 10.97
CA ILE A 180 -8.60 12.35 12.04
C ILE A 180 -7.07 12.27 11.89
N VAL A 181 -6.53 11.07 11.70
CA VAL A 181 -5.09 10.85 11.52
C VAL A 181 -4.60 11.52 10.23
N TYR A 182 -5.32 11.35 9.12
CA TYR A 182 -5.01 12.01 7.85
C TYR A 182 -4.97 13.54 7.98
N TRP A 183 -5.94 14.11 8.68
CA TRP A 183 -5.98 15.56 8.95
C TRP A 183 -4.81 16.03 9.84
N LEU A 184 -4.43 15.27 10.86
CA LEU A 184 -3.27 15.55 11.71
C LEU A 184 -1.94 15.47 10.93
N LEU A 185 -1.82 14.52 10.00
CA LEU A 185 -0.67 14.46 9.08
C LEU A 185 -0.62 15.67 8.15
N GLY A 186 -1.77 16.13 7.64
CA GLY A 186 -1.87 17.36 6.84
C GLY A 186 -1.37 18.59 7.59
N LYS A 187 -1.52 18.62 8.92
CA LYS A 187 -0.96 19.65 9.81
C LYS A 187 0.54 19.48 10.13
N LYS A 188 1.23 18.53 9.50
CA LYS A 188 2.66 18.21 9.71
C LYS A 188 2.99 17.84 11.17
N VAL A 189 2.03 17.30 11.92
CA VAL A 189 2.30 16.78 13.27
C VAL A 189 3.22 15.57 13.16
N LYS A 190 4.19 15.46 14.08
CA LYS A 190 5.13 14.34 14.09
C LYS A 190 4.36 13.01 14.27
N PRO A 191 4.62 11.97 13.43
CA PRO A 191 3.93 10.69 13.53
C PRO A 191 4.02 10.05 14.93
N LEU A 192 5.16 10.21 15.61
CA LEU A 192 5.36 9.76 17.00
C LEU A 192 4.34 10.36 17.98
N THR A 193 4.01 11.64 17.81
CA THR A 193 3.02 12.33 18.64
C THR A 193 1.61 11.84 18.36
N ILE A 194 1.30 11.51 17.10
CA ILE A 194 0.00 10.95 16.71
C ILE A 194 -0.19 9.56 17.32
N ILE A 195 0.83 8.70 17.23
CA ILE A 195 0.82 7.36 17.86
C ILE A 195 0.64 7.49 19.38
N GLY A 196 1.38 8.40 20.02
CA GLY A 196 1.23 8.66 21.46
C GLY A 196 -0.18 9.15 21.84
N GLY A 197 -0.77 10.01 21.01
CA GLY A 197 -2.14 10.49 21.19
C GLY A 197 -3.18 9.39 21.08
N ILE A 198 -3.08 8.52 20.07
CA ILE A 198 -3.98 7.37 19.91
C ILE A 198 -3.84 6.40 21.08
N ALA A 199 -2.61 6.12 21.53
CA ALA A 199 -2.37 5.26 22.69
C ALA A 199 -3.01 5.83 23.97
N LEU A 200 -2.88 7.13 24.21
CA LEU A 200 -3.54 7.79 25.34
C LEU A 200 -5.07 7.71 25.24
N VAL A 201 -5.64 8.03 24.07
CA VAL A 201 -7.09 7.93 23.84
C VAL A 201 -7.59 6.49 24.04
N GLY A 202 -6.83 5.49 23.60
CA GLY A 202 -7.15 4.09 23.82
C GLY A 202 -7.15 3.70 25.31
N ILE A 203 -6.13 4.13 26.06
CA ILE A 203 -6.02 3.85 27.51
C ILE A 203 -7.15 4.55 28.29
N PHE A 204 -7.38 5.84 28.04
CA PHE A 204 -8.46 6.58 28.69
C PHE A 204 -9.84 6.10 28.27
N GLY A 205 -10.02 5.75 27.00
CA GLY A 205 -11.27 5.20 26.48
C GLY A 205 -11.59 3.84 27.10
N SER A 206 -10.59 2.97 27.26
CA SER A 206 -10.77 1.69 27.95
C SER A 206 -11.07 1.87 29.44
N TRP A 207 -10.42 2.85 30.10
CA TRP A 207 -10.69 3.17 31.51
C TRP A 207 -12.12 3.71 31.74
N ILE A 208 -12.67 4.43 30.76
CA ILE A 208 -14.06 4.95 30.78
C ILE A 208 -15.08 3.89 30.31
N GLY A 209 -14.63 2.76 29.76
CA GLY A 209 -15.50 1.72 29.19
C GLY A 209 -16.08 2.06 27.81
N LEU A 210 -15.45 3.00 27.10
CA LEU A 210 -15.77 3.41 25.73
C LEU A 210 -15.14 2.50 24.66
N PHE A 211 -14.05 1.79 24.99
CA PHE A 211 -13.35 0.81 24.14
C PHE A 211 -12.98 -0.44 24.92
#